data_AF-A0A2X5NS35-F1
#
_entry.id   AF-A0A2X5NS35-F1
#
_cell.length_a   1.000
_cell.length_b   1.000
_cell.length_c   1.000
_cell.angle_alpha   90.00
_cell.angle_beta   90.00
_cell.angle_gamma   90.00
#
_symmetry.space_group_name_H-M   'P 1'
#
loop_
_entity.id
_entity.type
_entity.pdbx_description
1 polymer ?
#
loop_
_entity_poly.entity_id
_entity_poly.type
_entity_poly.pdbx_seq_one_letter_code
_entity_poly.pdbx_strand_id
1 'polypeptide(L)'
;MIGDNPFVVVLPDIVLDESSADHLRYNLAAMINRFEETGRSQVLSKHMPEEDLSEYSIITTREPLENPGDTSRIEMFVEKPEKRRCRILILRR
;
A
#
# COMPACT_ATOMS: atom_id res chain seq x y z
N MET A 1 -23.74 -6.10 -8.88
CA MET A 1 -23.29 -6.79 -7.67
C MET A 1 -21.92 -7.37 -7.98
N ILE A 2 -20.89 -7.03 -7.23
CA ILE A 2 -19.61 -7.76 -7.28
C ILE A 2 -19.92 -9.12 -6.66
N GLY A 3 -19.70 -10.22 -7.38
CA GLY A 3 -19.91 -11.57 -6.86
C GLY A 3 -18.87 -11.94 -5.81
N ASP A 4 -18.81 -13.21 -5.42
CA ASP A 4 -17.83 -13.73 -4.45
C ASP A 4 -16.45 -14.01 -5.10
N ASN A 5 -15.96 -13.03 -5.87
CA ASN A 5 -14.70 -13.10 -6.59
C ASN A 5 -13.71 -12.08 -6.02
N PRO A 6 -12.40 -12.36 -6.03
CA PRO A 6 -11.41 -11.35 -5.70
C PRO A 6 -11.51 -10.17 -6.65
N PHE A 7 -11.34 -8.97 -6.13
CA PHE A 7 -11.41 -7.73 -6.90
C PHE A 7 -10.31 -6.77 -6.48
N VAL A 8 -9.97 -5.87 -7.39
CA VAL A 8 -9.01 -4.80 -7.17
C VAL A 8 -9.78 -3.48 -7.01
N VAL A 9 -9.37 -2.66 -6.06
CA VAL A 9 -9.85 -1.28 -5.91
C VAL A 9 -8.74 -0.35 -6.35
N VAL A 10 -9.03 0.52 -7.32
CA VAL A 10 -8.12 1.56 -7.80
C VAL A 10 -8.76 2.92 -7.53
N LEU A 11 -8.00 3.83 -6.93
CA LEU A 11 -8.42 5.21 -6.71
C LEU A 11 -8.03 6.05 -7.94
N PRO A 12 -8.99 6.65 -8.67
CA PRO A 12 -8.71 7.35 -9.91
C PRO A 12 -7.90 8.64 -9.73
N ASP A 13 -7.91 9.20 -8.52
CA ASP A 13 -7.22 10.45 -8.18
C ASP A 13 -5.70 10.24 -7.98
N ILE A 14 -5.23 8.99 -7.94
CA ILE A 14 -3.82 8.65 -7.73
C ILE A 14 -3.26 8.07 -9.03
N VAL A 15 -2.37 8.83 -9.67
CA VAL A 15 -1.65 8.38 -10.87
C VAL A 15 -0.27 7.89 -10.46
N LEU A 16 0.06 6.65 -10.83
CA LEU A 16 1.42 6.12 -10.71
C LEU A 16 2.24 6.55 -11.92
N ASP A 17 3.41 7.12 -11.68
CA ASP A 17 4.28 7.66 -12.73
C ASP A 17 4.87 6.53 -13.61
N GLU A 18 4.54 6.57 -14.91
CA GLU A 18 5.00 5.64 -15.96
C GLU A 18 6.50 5.66 -16.20
N SER A 19 7.19 6.72 -15.80
CA SER A 19 8.65 6.80 -15.96
C SER A 19 9.43 6.04 -14.89
N SER A 20 8.80 5.70 -13.76
CA SER A 20 9.49 5.26 -12.54
C SER A 20 9.53 3.74 -12.33
N ALA A 21 8.64 2.99 -12.97
CA ALA A 21 8.58 1.54 -12.86
C ALA A 21 7.82 0.90 -14.03
N ASP A 22 8.22 -0.32 -14.40
CA ASP A 22 7.46 -1.15 -15.34
C ASP A 22 6.15 -1.62 -14.69
N HIS A 23 5.04 -0.99 -15.07
CA HIS A 23 3.70 -1.28 -14.53
C HIS A 23 3.21 -2.71 -14.78
N LEU A 24 3.79 -3.41 -15.75
CA LEU A 24 3.46 -4.81 -16.02
C LEU A 24 4.13 -5.77 -15.03
N ARG A 25 5.14 -5.30 -14.29
CA ARG A 25 5.92 -6.13 -13.36
C ARG A 25 5.80 -5.67 -11.91
N TYR A 26 5.68 -4.37 -11.68
CA TYR A 26 5.73 -3.76 -10.36
C TYR A 26 4.37 -3.21 -9.90
N ASN A 27 4.29 -2.80 -8.64
CA ASN A 27 3.07 -2.26 -8.02
C ASN A 27 1.90 -3.24 -8.10
N LEU A 28 0.88 -2.90 -8.88
CA LEU A 28 -0.36 -3.68 -8.98
C LEU A 28 -0.12 -5.09 -9.54
N ALA A 29 0.76 -5.25 -10.53
CA ALA A 29 1.08 -6.55 -11.09
C ALA A 29 1.71 -7.49 -10.05
N ALA A 30 2.68 -6.98 -9.27
CA ALA A 30 3.30 -7.73 -8.18
C ALA A 30 2.29 -8.07 -7.07
N MET A 31 1.36 -7.17 -6.76
CA MET A 31 0.30 -7.41 -5.78
C MET A 31 -0.67 -8.50 -6.24
N ILE A 32 -1.05 -8.52 -7.51
CA ILE A 32 -1.92 -9.56 -8.08
C ILE A 32 -1.22 -10.92 -7.99
N ASN A 33 0.02 -11.02 -8.49
CA ASN A 33 0.79 -12.28 -8.43
C ASN A 33 0.89 -12.81 -6.99
N ARG A 34 1.16 -11.92 -6.02
CA ARG A 34 1.25 -12.30 -4.62
C ARG A 34 -0.10 -12.71 -4.01
N PHE A 35 -1.19 -12.08 -4.43
CA PHE A 35 -2.53 -12.49 -4.04
C PHE A 35 -2.83 -13.89 -4.57
N GLU A 36 -2.48 -14.19 -5.82
CA GLU A 36 -2.65 -15.53 -6.41
C GLU A 36 -1.82 -16.60 -5.68
N GLU A 37 -0.59 -16.27 -5.27
CA GLU A 37 0.28 -17.20 -4.54
C GLU A 37 -0.16 -17.44 -3.08
N THR A 38 -0.63 -16.40 -2.39
CA THR A 38 -0.83 -16.44 -0.93
C THR A 38 -2.29 -16.43 -0.49
N GLY A 39 -3.21 -16.04 -1.37
CA GLY A 39 -4.62 -15.78 -1.06
C GLY A 39 -4.83 -14.60 -0.10
N ARG A 40 -3.80 -13.79 0.17
CA ARG A 40 -3.87 -12.68 1.13
C ARG A 40 -4.07 -11.36 0.41
N SER A 41 -4.98 -10.54 0.91
CA SER A 41 -5.19 -9.17 0.44
C SER A 41 -3.89 -8.37 0.50
N GLN A 42 -3.66 -7.59 -0.55
CA GLN A 42 -2.48 -6.73 -0.69
C GLN A 42 -2.91 -5.27 -0.62
N VAL A 43 -2.07 -4.41 -0.01
CA VAL A 43 -2.29 -2.97 0.04
C VAL A 43 -1.02 -2.26 -0.40
N LEU A 44 -1.14 -1.42 -1.43
CA LEU A 44 -0.03 -0.60 -1.89
C LEU A 44 0.21 0.53 -0.88
N SER A 45 1.46 0.70 -0.48
CA SER A 45 1.87 1.74 0.44
C SER A 45 3.13 2.43 -0.04
N LYS A 46 3.36 3.66 0.43
CA LYS A 46 4.52 4.47 0.08
C LYS A 46 5.16 5.04 1.35
N HIS A 47 6.48 5.15 1.34
CA HIS A 47 7.20 5.89 2.38
C HIS A 47 7.05 7.39 2.15
N MET A 48 6.70 8.11 3.22
CA MET A 48 6.60 9.57 3.23
C MET A 48 7.26 10.12 4.51
N PRO A 49 7.78 11.35 4.49
CA PRO A 49 8.33 12.00 5.67
C PRO A 49 7.25 12.22 6.75
N GLU A 50 7.67 12.23 8.02
CA GLU A 50 6.75 12.33 9.17
C GLU A 50 5.85 13.57 9.17
N GLU A 51 6.29 14.63 8.49
CA GLU A 51 5.60 15.92 8.40
C GLU A 51 4.29 15.83 7.61
N ASP A 52 4.20 14.93 6.64
CA ASP A 52 3.02 14.78 5.78
C ASP A 52 2.03 13.73 6.31
N LEU A 53 2.40 12.97 7.35
CA LEU A 53 1.64 11.79 7.79
C LEU A 53 0.28 12.09 8.44
N SER A 54 0.03 13.31 8.91
CA SER A 54 -1.22 13.66 9.60
C SER A 54 -2.46 13.60 8.70
N GLU A 55 -2.27 13.80 7.39
CA GLU A 55 -3.37 13.83 6.42
C GLU A 55 -3.79 12.44 5.93
N TYR A 56 -3.01 11.41 6.28
CA TYR A 56 -3.15 10.08 5.70
C TYR A 56 -3.39 8.99 6.75
N SER A 57 -3.63 7.78 6.24
CA SER A 57 -3.69 6.58 7.07
C SER A 57 -2.35 5.88 7.08
N ILE A 58 -1.96 5.37 8.24
CA ILE A 58 -0.66 4.74 8.44
C ILE A 58 -0.85 3.27 8.75
N ILE A 59 0.01 2.44 8.16
CA ILE A 59 0.18 1.04 8.53
C ILE A 59 1.49 0.80 9.29
N THR A 60 1.40 -0.11 10.24
CA THR A 60 2.56 -0.72 10.90
C THR A 60 2.69 -2.14 10.40
N THR A 61 3.87 -2.50 9.90
CA THR A 61 4.19 -3.85 9.46
C THR A 61 5.08 -4.56 10.47
N ARG A 62 5.02 -5.89 10.48
CA ARG A 62 5.81 -6.75 11.36
C ARG A 62 7.32 -6.60 11.09
N GLU A 63 7.71 -6.71 9.83
CA GLU A 63 9.05 -6.35 9.36
C GLU A 63 9.03 -4.94 8.77
N PRO A 64 10.07 -4.12 8.99
CA PRO A 64 10.20 -2.85 8.30
C PRO A 64 10.30 -3.08 6.79
N LEU A 65 9.56 -2.29 6.01
CA LEU A 65 9.73 -2.22 4.56
C LEU A 65 10.84 -1.19 4.31
N GLU A 66 12.06 -1.62 3.94
CA GLU A 66 13.19 -0.70 3.74
C GLU A 66 13.39 -0.37 2.27
N ASN A 67 13.03 -1.29 1.39
CA ASN A 67 13.24 -1.20 -0.04
C ASN A 67 11.91 -1.19 -0.82
N PRO A 68 11.86 -0.53 -1.99
CA PRO A 68 10.72 -0.66 -2.90
C PRO A 68 10.48 -2.11 -3.29
N GLY A 69 9.22 -2.54 -3.21
CA GLY A 69 8.83 -3.93 -3.50
C GLY A 69 8.89 -4.86 -2.29
N ASP A 70 9.42 -4.41 -1.14
CA ASP A 70 9.33 -5.16 0.10
C ASP A 70 7.87 -5.40 0.48
N THR A 71 7.63 -6.55 1.11
CA THR A 71 6.32 -6.97 1.55
C THR A 71 6.41 -7.48 2.96
N SER A 72 5.47 -7.09 3.82
CA SER A 72 5.40 -7.59 5.19
C SER A 72 3.96 -7.64 5.67
N ARG A 73 3.72 -8.41 6.72
CA ARG A 73 2.41 -8.52 7.35
C ARG A 73 2.06 -7.20 8.04
N ILE A 74 0.90 -6.66 7.72
CA ILE A 74 0.32 -5.51 8.43
C ILE A 74 -0.15 -5.99 9.80
N GLU A 75 0.30 -5.31 10.85
CA GLU A 75 -0.09 -5.55 12.25
C GLU A 75 -1.08 -4.49 12.75
N MET A 76 -0.96 -3.26 12.26
CA MET A 76 -1.81 -2.14 12.69
C MET A 76 -2.14 -1.21 11.53
N PHE A 77 -3.34 -0.63 11.58
CA PHE A 77 -3.80 0.44 10.70
C PHE A 77 -4.39 1.56 11.56
N VAL A 78 -3.93 2.80 11.33
CA VAL A 78 -4.40 4.00 12.04
C VAL A 78 -4.82 5.05 11.02
N GLU A 79 -6.10 5.41 11.03
CA GLU A 79 -6.62 6.50 10.21
C GLU A 79 -6.35 7.84 10.90
N LYS A 80 -5.60 8.74 10.23
CA LYS A 80 -5.27 10.10 10.71
C LYS A 80 -4.72 10.14 12.13
N PRO A 81 -3.47 9.68 12.35
CA PRO A 81 -2.91 9.62 13.68
C PRO A 81 -2.63 11.00 14.26
N GLU A 82 -2.92 11.17 15.56
CA GLU A 82 -2.66 12.40 16.31
C GLU A 82 -1.17 12.68 16.57
N LYS A 83 -0.27 11.71 16.34
CA LYS A 83 1.18 11.82 16.65
C LYS A 83 2.08 11.28 15.55
N ARG A 84 3.17 12.04 15.31
CA ARG A 84 4.17 11.94 14.22
C ARG A 84 5.00 10.64 14.09
N ARG A 85 4.77 9.59 14.89
CA ARG A 85 5.70 8.46 14.91
C ARG A 85 5.12 7.26 14.20
N CYS A 86 5.34 7.16 12.90
CA CYS A 86 4.84 6.04 12.11
C CYS A 86 5.52 5.94 10.74
N ARG A 87 5.73 4.71 10.24
CA ARG A 87 6.73 4.46 9.18
C ARG A 87 6.18 4.19 7.78
N ILE A 88 4.89 4.00 7.51
CA ILE A 88 4.44 3.59 6.17
C ILE A 88 3.02 4.10 5.84
N LEU A 89 2.84 4.73 4.67
CA LEU A 89 1.61 5.41 4.25
C LEU A 89 0.71 4.56 3.36
N ILE A 90 -0.60 4.49 3.63
CA ILE A 90 -1.60 4.14 2.61
C ILE A 90 -2.09 5.44 1.98
N LEU A 91 -1.91 5.56 0.66
CA LEU A 91 -2.44 6.67 -0.13
C LEU A 91 -3.97 6.66 -0.02
N ARG A 92 -4.52 7.65 0.68
CA ARG A 92 -5.95 7.89 0.76
C ARG A 92 -6.20 9.34 0.41
N ARG A 93 -7.25 9.53 -0.40
CA ARG A 93 -8.04 10.73 -0.68
C ARG A 93 -7.44 12.10 -0.33
#